data_AF-A0A8B6ZRJ2-F1
#
_entry.id   AF-A0A8B6ZRJ2-F1
#
_cell.length_a   1.000
_cell.length_b   1.000
_cell.length_c   1.000
_cell.angle_alpha   90.00
_cell.angle_beta   90.00
_cell.angle_gamma   90.00
#
_symmetry.space_group_name_H-M   'P 1'
#
loop_
_entity.id
_entity.type
_entity.pdbx_description
1 polymer ?
#
loop_
_entity_poly.entity_id
_entity_poly.type
_entity_poly.pdbx_seq_one_letter_code
_entity_poly.pdbx_strand_id
1 'polypeptide(L)'
;MNDDRVFFCTDNQCVSLHPRGMDSEAKAPAARKASWLALVALVFTAVTLVSCLVALFAMGPGLRVCADQEWGILALQHPRPADPSFAKFQNMGLGDNTTEQLPVDLDGPYHFFRVSEMQEAIQMLKDHVENSSTWSVEIQVLKCSVDNVSSQIQMLSGHLENTSADIQMVKGELTDAKTLSIQTQMLRSSLEGANAEIHRLKGDLEKTHALNSQTQSFLKNSSESTSIELHTLSRGLENASTDIQILKAGLATANAQTLLVNSSLENTNAQIFLLRDNLNSVNILRTQSQALRNSLEGATSEIQKLKGGLQNTDAANSQMQTFVRVSLEKTSAEIQLLIGQLEKASDEIHSLRKDLEKAKAESQMTNSSLEQTNAQVQVLKTELTVTNALNSQIQVLNGHLKNASREIQTLKQGMRDAAALKARTQTLGSSLQKVNAEIQRLKRDLENTKTLTAKIQEEQGRLETLYTTFASQEQLQRTQNQLLQLILEGWKVYSGNLYYFSNEKKSWDEAERFCVSERAHLASVTSEEEQTFLRKSTDTFYHWIGLTDRGTEGSWRWVDGTPFSASQSKVFWGRNQPDNWLHNNGQTEDCVHMQQMWNDILCDTPYHWVCKKPIGQSVA
;
A
#
# COMPACT_ATOMS: atom_id res chain seq x y z
N MET A 1 7.38 -51.73 13.68
CA MET A 1 7.22 -52.12 12.26
C MET A 1 5.77 -51.89 11.88
N ASN A 2 5.55 -50.91 11.01
CA ASN A 2 4.57 -50.91 9.91
C ASN A 2 4.96 -49.72 9.02
N ASP A 3 6.00 -50.00 8.24
CA ASP A 3 6.46 -49.51 6.93
C ASP A 3 6.51 -48.01 6.56
N ASP A 4 7.77 -47.62 6.28
CA ASP A 4 8.27 -46.63 5.30
C ASP A 4 8.18 -45.12 5.58
N ARG A 5 8.40 -44.68 6.83
CA ARG A 5 8.70 -43.27 7.12
C ARG A 5 9.82 -43.10 8.15
N VAL A 6 10.85 -42.35 7.78
CA VAL A 6 11.91 -41.91 8.69
C VAL A 6 11.57 -40.51 9.19
N PHE A 7 11.56 -40.34 10.52
CA PHE A 7 11.26 -39.09 11.21
C PHE A 7 12.53 -38.54 11.87
N PHE A 8 12.80 -37.25 11.67
CA PHE A 8 13.83 -36.53 12.43
C PHE A 8 13.16 -35.44 13.25
N CYS A 9 13.47 -35.40 14.55
CA CYS A 9 12.86 -34.50 15.51
C CYS A 9 13.95 -33.76 16.30
N THR A 10 13.71 -32.48 16.57
CA THR A 10 14.33 -31.73 17.68
C THR A 10 13.23 -31.13 18.56
N ASP A 11 13.60 -30.57 19.71
CA ASP A 11 12.69 -30.27 20.83
C ASP A 11 11.46 -29.41 20.50
N ASN A 12 11.39 -28.78 19.33
CA ASN A 12 10.22 -28.02 18.90
C ASN A 12 9.70 -28.29 17.48
N GLN A 13 10.15 -29.34 16.77
CA GLN A 13 9.53 -29.77 15.50
C GLN A 13 10.01 -31.15 15.00
N CYS A 14 9.11 -31.88 14.32
CA CYS A 14 9.41 -33.13 13.61
C CYS A 14 9.10 -33.01 12.12
N VAL A 15 9.99 -33.52 11.26
CA VAL A 15 9.80 -33.57 9.81
C VAL A 15 9.93 -35.00 9.30
N SER A 16 9.04 -35.39 8.37
CA SER A 16 9.06 -36.70 7.70
C SER A 16 9.41 -36.57 6.23
N LEU A 17 10.28 -37.44 5.72
CA LEU A 17 10.62 -37.54 4.29
C LEU A 17 9.99 -38.78 3.65
N HIS A 18 9.50 -38.63 2.41
CA HIS A 18 8.86 -39.69 1.63
C HIS A 18 9.74 -40.02 0.40
N PRO A 19 10.07 -41.30 0.12
CA PRO A 19 10.78 -41.67 -1.10
C PRO A 19 9.79 -41.83 -2.26
N ARG A 20 10.12 -41.28 -3.44
CA ARG A 20 9.32 -41.39 -4.67
C ARG A 20 9.88 -42.54 -5.54
N GLY A 21 9.04 -43.48 -5.93
CA GLY A 21 9.40 -44.61 -6.82
C GLY A 21 8.23 -44.99 -7.75
N MET A 22 8.58 -45.42 -8.96
CA MET A 22 7.76 -45.61 -10.18
C MET A 22 6.99 -46.94 -10.24
N ASP A 23 6.23 -47.09 -11.35
CA ASP A 23 5.61 -48.29 -11.97
C ASP A 23 4.13 -48.56 -11.65
N SER A 24 3.20 -48.37 -12.61
CA SER A 24 2.72 -49.29 -13.68
C SER A 24 1.90 -50.46 -13.11
N GLU A 25 0.62 -50.71 -13.45
CA GLU A 25 0.13 -51.16 -14.76
C GLU A 25 -1.43 -51.20 -14.84
N ALA A 26 -1.96 -50.96 -16.05
CA ALA A 26 -3.17 -51.49 -16.73
C ALA A 26 -4.61 -51.45 -16.14
N LYS A 27 -5.73 -51.49 -16.89
CA LYS A 27 -6.25 -50.89 -18.15
C LYS A 27 -7.70 -51.45 -18.31
N ALA A 28 -8.71 -50.60 -18.60
CA ALA A 28 -9.89 -50.83 -19.49
C ALA A 28 -11.16 -50.05 -19.05
N PRO A 29 -12.12 -49.74 -19.96
CA PRO A 29 -11.96 -49.20 -21.32
C PRO A 29 -12.62 -47.81 -21.46
N ALA A 30 -12.24 -47.13 -22.54
CA ALA A 30 -12.65 -45.78 -22.87
C ALA A 30 -14.15 -45.66 -23.20
N ALA A 31 -14.86 -44.82 -22.46
CA ALA A 31 -16.11 -44.19 -22.90
C ALA A 31 -15.78 -42.83 -23.53
N ARG A 32 -16.25 -42.62 -24.76
CA ARG A 32 -16.01 -41.43 -25.59
C ARG A 32 -16.31 -40.15 -24.80
N LYS A 33 -15.31 -39.26 -24.67
CA LYS A 33 -15.54 -37.87 -24.27
C LYS A 33 -16.45 -37.22 -25.31
N ALA A 34 -17.74 -37.09 -24.97
CA ALA A 34 -18.62 -36.18 -25.67
C ALA A 34 -18.08 -34.77 -25.49
N SER A 35 -17.89 -34.06 -26.61
CA SER A 35 -17.40 -32.69 -26.64
C SER A 35 -18.22 -31.83 -25.69
N TRP A 36 -17.55 -31.10 -24.80
CA TRP A 36 -18.15 -30.12 -23.88
C TRP A 36 -19.06 -29.12 -24.61
N LEU A 37 -18.81 -28.87 -25.90
CA LEU A 37 -19.67 -28.07 -26.79
C LEU A 37 -21.05 -28.71 -27.05
N ALA A 38 -21.17 -30.05 -27.06
CA ALA A 38 -22.46 -30.73 -27.23
C ALA A 38 -23.34 -30.64 -25.97
N LEU A 39 -22.71 -30.63 -24.78
CA LEU A 39 -23.40 -30.42 -23.51
C LEU A 39 -23.90 -28.97 -23.37
N VAL A 40 -23.10 -27.99 -23.81
CA VAL A 40 -23.52 -26.58 -23.84
C VAL A 40 -24.62 -26.33 -24.88
N ALA A 41 -24.54 -27.00 -26.05
CA ALA A 41 -25.60 -26.92 -27.06
C ALA A 41 -26.93 -27.52 -26.60
N LEU A 42 -26.91 -28.63 -25.86
CA LEU A 42 -28.11 -29.24 -25.28
C LEU A 42 -28.77 -28.37 -24.19
N VAL A 43 -27.96 -27.63 -23.42
CA VAL A 43 -28.49 -26.69 -22.41
C VAL A 43 -29.10 -25.46 -23.09
N PHE A 44 -28.47 -24.94 -24.16
CA PHE A 44 -29.02 -23.81 -24.92
C PHE A 44 -30.30 -24.15 -25.70
N THR A 45 -30.42 -25.38 -26.22
CA THR A 45 -31.67 -25.83 -26.86
C THR A 45 -32.77 -26.09 -25.84
N ALA A 46 -32.45 -26.55 -24.63
CA ALA A 46 -33.43 -26.69 -23.55
C ALA A 46 -33.96 -25.33 -23.06
N VAL A 47 -33.09 -24.32 -22.92
CA VAL A 47 -33.47 -22.97 -22.50
C VAL A 47 -34.33 -22.27 -23.56
N THR A 48 -34.01 -22.46 -24.85
CA THR A 48 -34.82 -21.89 -25.94
C THR A 48 -36.17 -22.62 -26.12
N LEU A 49 -36.24 -23.93 -25.87
CA LEU A 49 -37.51 -24.68 -25.84
C LEU A 49 -38.42 -24.24 -24.68
N VAL A 50 -37.87 -24.02 -23.48
CA VAL A 50 -38.65 -23.51 -22.33
C VAL A 50 -39.11 -22.07 -22.58
N SER A 51 -38.28 -21.24 -23.20
CA SER A 51 -38.66 -19.87 -23.56
C SER A 51 -39.72 -19.82 -24.69
N CYS A 52 -39.69 -20.75 -25.65
CA CYS A 52 -40.73 -20.90 -26.67
C CYS A 52 -42.04 -21.49 -26.11
N LEU A 53 -41.98 -22.39 -25.13
CA LEU A 53 -43.18 -22.93 -24.46
C LEU A 53 -43.89 -21.88 -23.60
N VAL A 54 -43.14 -20.97 -22.96
CA VAL A 54 -43.70 -19.81 -22.24
C VAL A 54 -44.34 -18.81 -23.21
N ALA A 55 -43.75 -18.61 -24.40
CA ALA A 55 -44.34 -17.77 -25.45
C ALA A 55 -45.61 -18.39 -26.08
N LEU A 56 -45.70 -19.72 -26.15
CA LEU A 56 -46.88 -20.44 -26.66
C LEU A 56 -48.05 -20.48 -25.67
N PHE A 57 -47.81 -20.35 -24.35
CA PHE A 57 -48.88 -20.17 -23.36
C PHE A 57 -49.30 -18.70 -23.16
N ALA A 58 -48.50 -17.75 -23.63
CA ALA A 58 -48.83 -16.32 -23.59
C ALA A 58 -49.67 -15.86 -24.80
N MET A 59 -49.89 -16.71 -25.82
CA MET A 59 -50.74 -16.39 -26.96
C MET A 59 -51.60 -17.59 -27.39
N GLY A 60 -52.79 -17.69 -26.78
CA GLY A 60 -53.92 -18.50 -27.24
C GLY A 60 -55.23 -17.72 -27.02
N PRO A 61 -56.23 -17.84 -27.93
CA PRO A 61 -57.17 -16.77 -28.25
C PRO A 61 -58.39 -16.73 -27.33
N GLY A 62 -58.75 -15.53 -26.87
CA GLY A 62 -59.97 -15.24 -26.10
C GLY A 62 -60.63 -13.95 -26.58
N LEU A 63 -61.68 -14.14 -27.38
CA LEU A 63 -62.84 -13.28 -27.66
C LEU A 63 -62.73 -11.73 -27.56
N ARG A 64 -63.10 -11.09 -28.67
CA ARG A 64 -63.57 -9.68 -28.75
C ARG A 64 -64.72 -9.41 -27.77
N VAL A 65 -64.76 -8.21 -27.16
CA VAL A 65 -65.58 -7.03 -27.54
C VAL A 65 -65.56 -5.97 -26.41
N CYS A 66 -65.18 -4.73 -26.80
CA CYS A 66 -65.42 -3.36 -26.24
C CYS A 66 -65.02 -3.03 -24.77
N ALA A 67 -64.52 -1.85 -24.37
CA ALA A 67 -64.58 -0.49 -24.92
C ALA A 67 -63.47 0.44 -24.33
N ASP A 68 -62.97 1.35 -25.17
CA ASP A 68 -62.52 2.75 -25.00
C ASP A 68 -61.75 3.27 -23.75
N GLN A 69 -60.44 3.46 -23.96
CA GLN A 69 -59.72 4.73 -24.13
C GLN A 69 -59.90 5.90 -23.14
N GLU A 70 -58.76 6.23 -22.50
CA GLU A 70 -58.39 7.42 -21.73
C GLU A 70 -58.75 8.76 -22.39
N TRP A 71 -59.01 9.81 -21.59
CA TRP A 71 -58.34 11.11 -21.73
C TRP A 71 -58.35 11.89 -20.40
N GLY A 72 -57.24 12.59 -20.17
CA GLY A 72 -56.86 13.20 -18.90
C GLY A 72 -57.55 14.51 -18.53
N ILE A 73 -57.27 14.88 -17.28
CA ILE A 73 -57.74 16.05 -16.57
C ILE A 73 -56.87 17.26 -16.96
N LEU A 74 -57.50 18.32 -17.45
CA LEU A 74 -56.97 19.68 -17.47
C LEU A 74 -58.08 20.65 -17.03
N ALA A 75 -57.76 21.41 -15.99
CA ALA A 75 -58.59 22.42 -15.35
C ALA A 75 -58.96 23.57 -16.31
N LEU A 76 -60.06 24.29 -16.00
CA LEU A 76 -60.14 25.76 -15.91
C LEU A 76 -61.58 26.23 -15.57
N GLN A 77 -61.67 26.94 -14.43
CA GLN A 77 -62.41 28.19 -14.14
C GLN A 77 -63.93 28.37 -14.43
N HIS A 78 -64.61 28.85 -13.37
CA HIS A 78 -65.93 29.53 -13.19
C HIS A 78 -66.43 30.46 -14.33
N PRO A 79 -67.69 31.00 -14.34
CA PRO A 79 -68.71 31.13 -13.27
C PRO A 79 -70.20 30.87 -13.65
N ARG A 80 -71.06 30.99 -12.63
CA ARG A 80 -72.55 31.04 -12.58
C ARG A 80 -73.17 32.07 -13.57
N PRO A 81 -74.47 31.95 -13.95
CA PRO A 81 -75.50 32.65 -13.15
C PRO A 81 -76.86 31.93 -13.00
N ALA A 82 -77.65 32.43 -12.03
CA ALA A 82 -79.07 32.18 -11.75
C ALA A 82 -79.98 32.66 -12.94
N ASP A 83 -81.28 32.38 -13.09
CA ASP A 83 -82.43 32.18 -12.19
C ASP A 83 -83.65 31.68 -13.08
N PRO A 84 -84.94 31.81 -12.74
CA PRO A 84 -85.86 30.79 -12.20
C PRO A 84 -87.06 30.41 -13.11
N SER A 85 -87.73 29.30 -12.80
CA SER A 85 -89.19 29.06 -12.90
C SER A 85 -89.43 27.56 -12.58
N PHE A 86 -90.41 27.08 -11.82
CA PHE A 86 -91.82 27.42 -11.72
C PHE A 86 -92.33 26.97 -10.34
N ALA A 87 -92.94 27.88 -9.59
CA ALA A 87 -93.76 27.58 -8.42
C ALA A 87 -95.18 28.08 -8.70
N LYS A 88 -96.14 27.16 -8.84
CA LYS A 88 -97.58 27.36 -8.53
C LYS A 88 -98.36 26.12 -8.96
N PHE A 89 -98.96 25.41 -8.01
CA PHE A 89 -100.41 25.22 -7.88
C PHE A 89 -100.70 24.13 -6.85
N GLN A 90 -100.92 24.55 -5.60
CA GLN A 90 -101.93 23.94 -4.73
C GLN A 90 -102.23 24.89 -3.56
N ASN A 91 -103.33 25.63 -3.71
CA ASN A 91 -104.25 25.99 -2.64
C ASN A 91 -105.49 26.65 -3.26
N MET A 92 -106.60 25.93 -3.28
CA MET A 92 -107.95 26.51 -3.10
C MET A 92 -108.96 25.36 -2.97
N GLY A 93 -109.57 25.27 -1.79
CA GLY A 93 -110.87 24.61 -1.65
C GLY A 93 -111.99 25.53 -2.15
N LEU A 94 -113.19 24.97 -2.25
CA LEU A 94 -114.48 25.59 -1.90
C LEU A 94 -115.60 24.57 -2.17
N GLY A 95 -116.48 24.40 -1.19
CA GLY A 95 -117.74 23.69 -1.32
C GLY A 95 -118.91 24.62 -1.67
N ASP A 96 -120.02 23.97 -1.99
CA ASP A 96 -121.44 24.38 -2.05
C ASP A 96 -121.87 25.64 -2.82
N ASN A 97 -122.87 25.50 -3.72
CA ASN A 97 -124.27 25.87 -3.39
C ASN A 97 -125.31 25.63 -4.52
N THR A 98 -126.47 25.12 -4.09
CA THR A 98 -127.89 25.39 -4.45
C THR A 98 -128.37 25.77 -5.87
N THR A 99 -129.38 25.00 -6.30
CA THR A 99 -130.75 25.39 -6.73
C THR A 99 -130.97 26.65 -7.57
N GLU A 100 -131.46 26.49 -8.82
CA GLU A 100 -132.47 27.38 -9.41
C GLU A 100 -133.21 26.70 -10.59
N GLN A 101 -134.52 26.92 -10.64
CA GLN A 101 -135.53 26.36 -11.56
C GLN A 101 -135.67 27.19 -12.84
N LEU A 102 -136.23 26.58 -13.92
CA LEU A 102 -137.28 27.10 -14.85
C LEU A 102 -137.29 26.27 -16.18
N PRO A 103 -138.41 26.17 -16.95
CA PRO A 103 -139.69 25.50 -16.68
C PRO A 103 -140.16 24.50 -17.80
N VAL A 104 -141.11 23.59 -17.46
CA VAL A 104 -142.41 23.21 -18.12
C VAL A 104 -142.51 23.29 -19.67
N ASP A 105 -143.05 22.39 -20.50
CA ASP A 105 -143.89 21.16 -20.52
C ASP A 105 -143.69 20.54 -21.95
N LEU A 106 -143.92 19.25 -22.26
CA LEU A 106 -145.22 18.68 -22.67
C LEU A 106 -145.09 17.15 -22.92
N ASP A 107 -145.99 16.40 -22.29
CA ASP A 107 -146.63 15.12 -22.66
C ASP A 107 -145.81 13.83 -22.93
N GLY A 108 -146.16 12.77 -22.17
CA GLY A 108 -145.54 11.42 -22.17
C GLY A 108 -146.06 10.45 -23.25
N PRO A 109 -146.22 9.13 -22.98
CA PRO A 109 -145.66 8.28 -21.93
C PRO A 109 -144.89 7.06 -22.51
N TYR A 110 -143.81 6.56 -21.91
CA TYR A 110 -143.52 5.11 -21.83
C TYR A 110 -142.42 4.81 -20.80
N HIS A 111 -142.70 3.73 -20.07
CA HIS A 111 -142.09 3.18 -18.87
C HIS A 111 -140.66 2.61 -19.03
N PHE A 112 -139.87 2.75 -17.96
CA PHE A 112 -139.22 1.63 -17.24
C PHE A 112 -138.07 0.86 -17.93
N PHE A 113 -136.84 1.40 -17.88
CA PHE A 113 -135.59 0.62 -17.89
C PHE A 113 -134.46 1.49 -17.26
N ARG A 114 -133.51 0.86 -16.54
CA ARG A 114 -132.30 1.42 -15.87
C ARG A 114 -132.31 1.69 -14.35
N VAL A 115 -132.85 0.80 -13.54
CA VAL A 115 -132.40 0.68 -12.13
C VAL A 115 -131.32 -0.38 -11.99
N SER A 116 -131.36 -1.44 -12.80
CA SER A 116 -130.40 -2.54 -12.81
C SER A 116 -128.99 -2.13 -13.27
N GLU A 117 -128.86 -1.33 -14.34
CA GLU A 117 -127.56 -0.87 -14.86
C GLU A 117 -126.80 0.03 -13.85
N MET A 118 -127.53 0.81 -13.06
CA MET A 118 -126.94 1.71 -12.06
C MET A 118 -126.46 0.94 -10.82
N GLN A 119 -127.10 -0.19 -10.52
CA GLN A 119 -126.74 -1.04 -9.38
C GLN A 119 -125.53 -1.95 -9.67
N GLU A 120 -125.39 -2.42 -10.92
CA GLU A 120 -124.18 -3.12 -11.39
C GLU A 120 -122.94 -2.21 -11.42
N ALA A 121 -123.10 -0.95 -11.84
CA ALA A 121 -122.01 0.02 -11.84
C ALA A 121 -121.52 0.38 -10.42
N ILE A 122 -122.43 0.48 -9.45
CA ILE A 122 -122.10 0.73 -8.04
C ILE A 122 -121.40 -0.48 -7.41
N GLN A 123 -121.82 -1.71 -7.75
CA GLN A 123 -121.17 -2.91 -7.24
C GLN A 123 -119.75 -3.08 -7.81
N MET A 124 -119.55 -2.82 -9.12
CA MET A 124 -118.20 -2.80 -9.71
C MET A 124 -117.27 -1.76 -9.08
N LEU A 125 -117.78 -0.56 -8.78
CA LEU A 125 -117.01 0.50 -8.10
C LEU A 125 -116.65 0.11 -6.66
N LYS A 126 -117.54 -0.61 -5.97
CA LYS A 126 -117.30 -1.10 -4.61
C LYS A 126 -116.22 -2.19 -4.58
N ASP A 127 -116.27 -3.13 -5.53
CA ASP A 127 -115.26 -4.19 -5.67
C ASP A 127 -113.88 -3.60 -6.06
N HIS A 128 -113.85 -2.52 -6.86
CA HIS A 128 -112.62 -1.80 -7.20
C HIS A 128 -112.04 -1.02 -6.00
N VAL A 129 -112.88 -0.46 -5.14
CA VAL A 129 -112.48 0.25 -3.92
C VAL A 129 -112.00 -0.72 -2.84
N GLU A 130 -112.61 -1.91 -2.70
CA GLU A 130 -112.12 -2.95 -1.78
C GLU A 130 -110.74 -3.47 -2.20
N ASN A 131 -110.46 -3.58 -3.51
CA ASN A 131 -109.13 -3.92 -4.03
C ASN A 131 -108.06 -2.84 -3.75
N SER A 132 -108.42 -1.57 -3.53
CA SER A 132 -107.44 -0.50 -3.24
C SER A 132 -106.63 -0.76 -1.95
N SER A 133 -107.22 -1.47 -0.98
CA SER A 133 -106.53 -1.87 0.25
C SER A 133 -105.46 -2.94 0.03
N THR A 134 -105.68 -3.86 -0.92
CA THR A 134 -104.73 -4.91 -1.30
C THR A 134 -103.49 -4.34 -1.98
N TRP A 135 -103.67 -3.39 -2.90
CA TRP A 135 -102.55 -2.72 -3.58
C TRP A 135 -101.70 -1.87 -2.61
N SER A 136 -102.33 -1.26 -1.60
CA SER A 136 -101.60 -0.52 -0.56
C SER A 136 -100.69 -1.44 0.26
N VAL A 137 -101.17 -2.64 0.62
CA VAL A 137 -100.38 -3.64 1.36
C VAL A 137 -99.24 -4.18 0.49
N GLU A 138 -99.50 -4.50 -0.78
CA GLU A 138 -98.47 -4.99 -1.72
C GLU A 138 -97.38 -3.95 -1.97
N ILE A 139 -97.73 -2.66 -2.15
CA ILE A 139 -96.76 -1.57 -2.28
C ILE A 139 -95.92 -1.42 -1.01
N GLN A 140 -96.50 -1.62 0.17
CA GLN A 140 -95.79 -1.51 1.44
C GLN A 140 -94.83 -2.69 1.67
N VAL A 141 -95.21 -3.91 1.25
CA VAL A 141 -94.33 -5.08 1.24
C VAL A 141 -93.18 -4.93 0.23
N LEU A 142 -93.46 -4.38 -0.95
CA LEU A 142 -92.44 -4.02 -1.94
C LEU A 142 -91.47 -2.97 -1.39
N LYS A 143 -91.98 -1.94 -0.71
CA LYS A 143 -91.14 -0.92 -0.06
C LYS A 143 -90.24 -1.53 1.00
N CYS A 144 -90.76 -2.39 1.88
CA CYS A 144 -89.93 -3.10 2.86
C CYS A 144 -88.87 -4.01 2.21
N SER A 145 -89.20 -4.64 1.08
CA SER A 145 -88.25 -5.46 0.33
C SER A 145 -87.14 -4.62 -0.30
N VAL A 146 -87.47 -3.44 -0.83
CA VAL A 146 -86.51 -2.47 -1.38
C VAL A 146 -85.62 -1.91 -0.26
N ASP A 147 -86.17 -1.58 0.91
CA ASP A 147 -85.41 -1.09 2.06
C ASP A 147 -84.44 -2.15 2.61
N ASN A 148 -84.86 -3.43 2.61
CA ASN A 148 -84.00 -4.55 2.98
C ASN A 148 -82.84 -4.74 1.98
N VAL A 149 -83.13 -4.69 0.68
CA VAL A 149 -82.09 -4.73 -0.38
C VAL A 149 -81.15 -3.53 -0.26
N SER A 150 -81.67 -2.33 0.00
CA SER A 150 -80.88 -1.12 0.23
C SER A 150 -79.93 -1.27 1.43
N SER A 151 -80.42 -1.83 2.53
CA SER A 151 -79.61 -2.10 3.74
C SER A 151 -78.51 -3.12 3.47
N GLN A 152 -78.79 -4.18 2.69
CA GLN A 152 -77.79 -5.15 2.27
C GLN A 152 -76.73 -4.54 1.35
N ILE A 153 -77.12 -3.65 0.43
CA ILE A 153 -76.18 -2.91 -0.44
C ILE A 153 -75.28 -1.99 0.39
N GLN A 154 -75.83 -1.27 1.38
CA GLN A 154 -75.03 -0.43 2.28
C GLN A 154 -74.03 -1.24 3.10
N MET A 155 -74.43 -2.40 3.61
CA MET A 155 -73.54 -3.32 4.32
C MET A 155 -72.41 -3.83 3.40
N LEU A 156 -72.75 -4.21 2.16
CA LEU A 156 -71.76 -4.66 1.18
C LEU A 156 -70.78 -3.53 0.82
N SER A 157 -71.27 -2.29 0.72
CA SER A 157 -70.45 -1.10 0.50
C SER A 157 -69.45 -0.90 1.63
N GLY A 158 -69.89 -1.02 2.89
CA GLY A 158 -69.00 -0.94 4.06
C GLY A 158 -67.95 -2.05 4.08
N HIS A 159 -68.30 -3.28 3.70
CA HIS A 159 -67.33 -4.36 3.56
C HIS A 159 -66.31 -4.08 2.44
N LEU A 160 -66.74 -3.48 1.33
CA LEU A 160 -65.85 -3.12 0.22
C LEU A 160 -64.88 -2.01 0.62
N GLU A 161 -65.34 -1.03 1.39
CA GLU A 161 -64.49 0.04 1.94
C GLU A 161 -63.45 -0.50 2.92
N ASN A 162 -63.85 -1.39 3.84
CA ASN A 162 -62.90 -2.05 4.75
C ASN A 162 -61.88 -2.90 3.98
N THR A 163 -62.33 -3.69 3.00
CA THR A 163 -61.44 -4.50 2.15
C THR A 163 -60.46 -3.61 1.37
N SER A 164 -60.92 -2.45 0.90
CA SER A 164 -60.08 -1.47 0.23
C SER A 164 -59.01 -0.89 1.17
N ALA A 165 -59.38 -0.56 2.41
CA ALA A 165 -58.44 -0.10 3.44
C ALA A 165 -57.38 -1.17 3.77
N ASP A 166 -57.80 -2.43 3.93
CA ASP A 166 -56.89 -3.55 4.17
C ASP A 166 -55.90 -3.75 3.01
N ILE A 167 -56.37 -3.64 1.76
CA ILE A 167 -55.50 -3.71 0.57
C ILE A 167 -54.48 -2.57 0.55
N GLN A 168 -54.86 -1.35 0.93
CA GLN A 168 -53.90 -0.23 1.00
C GLN A 168 -52.87 -0.42 2.11
N MET A 169 -53.27 -0.97 3.26
CA MET A 169 -52.36 -1.31 4.35
C MET A 169 -51.34 -2.37 3.93
N VAL A 170 -51.79 -3.48 3.32
CA VAL A 170 -50.90 -4.53 2.80
C VAL A 170 -49.97 -3.99 1.71
N LYS A 171 -50.45 -3.06 0.86
CA LYS A 171 -49.63 -2.39 -0.15
C LYS A 171 -48.53 -1.54 0.50
N GLY A 172 -48.82 -0.85 1.61
CA GLY A 172 -47.85 -0.11 2.42
C GLY A 172 -46.76 -1.02 2.99
N GLU A 173 -47.16 -2.12 3.63
CA GLU A 173 -46.20 -3.11 4.16
C GLU A 173 -45.33 -3.73 3.06
N LEU A 174 -45.89 -3.98 1.87
CA LEU A 174 -45.14 -4.51 0.73
C LEU A 174 -44.13 -3.49 0.18
N THR A 175 -44.45 -2.20 0.19
CA THR A 175 -43.50 -1.14 -0.17
C THR A 175 -42.38 -0.99 0.85
N ASP A 176 -42.67 -1.13 2.14
CA ASP A 176 -41.66 -1.10 3.20
C ASP A 176 -40.75 -2.33 3.13
N ALA A 177 -41.31 -3.52 2.87
CA ALA A 177 -40.54 -4.75 2.65
C ALA A 177 -39.61 -4.63 1.44
N LYS A 178 -40.06 -3.98 0.35
CA LYS A 178 -39.23 -3.71 -0.83
C LYS A 178 -38.09 -2.74 -0.50
N THR A 179 -38.36 -1.72 0.30
CA THR A 179 -37.35 -0.75 0.77
C THR A 179 -36.32 -1.43 1.68
N LEU A 180 -36.76 -2.29 2.60
CA LEU A 180 -35.89 -3.09 3.48
C LEU A 180 -35.04 -4.08 2.68
N SER A 181 -35.59 -4.70 1.63
CA SER A 181 -34.85 -5.57 0.71
C SER A 181 -33.74 -4.81 -0.02
N ILE A 182 -34.01 -3.60 -0.50
CA ILE A 182 -33.01 -2.75 -1.17
C ILE A 182 -31.91 -2.33 -0.20
N GLN A 183 -32.27 -1.91 1.02
CA GLN A 183 -31.30 -1.58 2.07
C GLN A 183 -30.43 -2.79 2.45
N THR A 184 -31.04 -3.97 2.59
CA THR A 184 -30.32 -5.22 2.87
C THR A 184 -29.36 -5.59 1.75
N GLN A 185 -29.73 -5.33 0.49
CA GLN A 185 -28.87 -5.61 -0.66
C GLN A 185 -27.72 -4.61 -0.79
N MET A 186 -27.94 -3.33 -0.45
CA MET A 186 -26.85 -2.35 -0.33
C MET A 186 -25.88 -2.71 0.79
N LEU A 187 -26.37 -3.11 1.96
CA LEU A 187 -25.52 -3.56 3.07
C LEU A 187 -24.70 -4.81 2.69
N ARG A 188 -25.31 -5.77 1.98
CA ARG A 188 -24.60 -6.95 1.47
C ARG A 188 -23.48 -6.58 0.49
N SER A 189 -23.75 -5.70 -0.45
CA SER A 189 -22.74 -5.20 -1.41
C SER A 189 -21.60 -4.45 -0.71
N SER A 190 -21.93 -3.61 0.27
CA SER A 190 -20.94 -2.89 1.07
C SER A 190 -20.08 -3.84 1.91
N LEU A 191 -20.68 -4.88 2.49
CA LEU A 191 -19.98 -5.92 3.25
C LEU A 191 -19.06 -6.78 2.35
N GLU A 192 -19.50 -7.12 1.14
CA GLU A 192 -18.67 -7.81 0.14
C GLU A 192 -17.48 -6.95 -0.29
N GLY A 193 -17.69 -5.65 -0.49
CA GLY A 193 -16.62 -4.69 -0.76
C GLY A 193 -15.61 -4.59 0.37
N ALA A 194 -16.08 -4.48 1.62
CA ALA A 194 -15.21 -4.48 2.81
C ALA A 194 -14.40 -5.77 2.94
N ASN A 195 -15.02 -6.93 2.67
CA ASN A 195 -14.34 -8.22 2.73
C ASN A 195 -13.25 -8.36 1.64
N ALA A 196 -13.49 -7.84 0.44
CA ALA A 196 -12.49 -7.79 -0.63
C ALA A 196 -11.29 -6.90 -0.25
N GLU A 197 -11.53 -5.74 0.37
CA GLU A 197 -10.47 -4.84 0.85
C GLU A 197 -9.63 -5.51 1.96
N ILE A 198 -10.28 -6.22 2.90
CA ILE A 198 -9.60 -7.01 3.95
C ILE A 198 -8.69 -8.07 3.31
N HIS A 199 -9.16 -8.80 2.31
CA HIS A 199 -8.33 -9.79 1.61
C HIS A 199 -7.15 -9.14 0.88
N ARG A 200 -7.35 -7.95 0.30
CA ARG A 200 -6.28 -7.18 -0.36
C ARG A 200 -5.22 -6.73 0.63
N LEU A 201 -5.63 -6.16 1.77
CA LEU A 201 -4.76 -5.73 2.87
C LEU A 201 -3.98 -6.92 3.46
N LYS A 202 -4.61 -8.08 3.59
CA LYS A 202 -3.92 -9.31 4.02
C LYS A 202 -2.81 -9.71 3.05
N GLY A 203 -3.08 -9.66 1.74
CA GLY A 203 -2.05 -9.95 0.72
C GLY A 203 -0.90 -8.94 0.72
N ASP A 204 -1.19 -7.66 0.99
CA ASP A 204 -0.15 -6.63 1.10
C ASP A 204 0.68 -6.79 2.40
N LEU A 205 0.06 -7.24 3.49
CA LEU A 205 0.75 -7.58 4.74
C LEU A 205 1.70 -8.78 4.54
N GLU A 206 1.27 -9.83 3.85
CA GLU A 206 2.11 -10.99 3.53
C GLU A 206 3.33 -10.60 2.67
N LYS A 207 3.14 -9.73 1.65
CA LYS A 207 4.26 -9.19 0.87
C LYS A 207 5.21 -8.35 1.72
N THR A 208 4.68 -7.58 2.67
CA THR A 208 5.49 -6.78 3.59
C THR A 208 6.33 -7.66 4.51
N HIS A 209 5.76 -8.75 5.03
CA HIS A 209 6.52 -9.76 5.77
C HIS A 209 7.62 -10.42 4.92
N ALA A 210 7.33 -10.76 3.67
CA ALA A 210 8.32 -11.31 2.76
C ALA A 210 9.47 -10.30 2.51
N LEU A 211 9.14 -9.04 2.24
CA LEU A 211 10.14 -7.98 2.05
C LEU A 211 10.98 -7.76 3.32
N ASN A 212 10.36 -7.78 4.51
CA ASN A 212 11.06 -7.67 5.78
C ASN A 212 12.04 -8.84 6.00
N SER A 213 11.63 -10.08 5.69
CA SER A 213 12.50 -11.24 5.77
C SER A 213 13.70 -11.14 4.80
N GLN A 214 13.47 -10.60 3.59
CA GLN A 214 14.51 -10.39 2.60
C GLN A 214 15.51 -9.33 3.08
N THR A 215 15.02 -8.21 3.63
CA THR A 215 15.85 -7.15 4.22
C THR A 215 16.68 -7.68 5.39
N GLN A 216 16.09 -8.49 6.28
CA GLN A 216 16.83 -9.12 7.38
C GLN A 216 17.94 -10.06 6.87
N SER A 217 17.67 -10.85 5.83
CA SER A 217 18.72 -11.70 5.22
C SER A 217 19.83 -10.88 4.57
N PHE A 218 19.48 -9.76 3.92
CA PHE A 218 20.44 -8.86 3.29
C PHE A 218 21.34 -8.20 4.34
N LEU A 219 20.75 -7.69 5.43
CA LEU A 219 21.50 -7.11 6.55
C LEU A 219 22.41 -8.15 7.22
N LYS A 220 21.94 -9.39 7.38
CA LYS A 220 22.75 -10.49 7.92
C LYS A 220 23.95 -10.81 7.02
N ASN A 221 23.72 -10.97 5.72
CA ASN A 221 24.78 -11.25 4.75
C ASN A 221 25.78 -10.10 4.66
N SER A 222 25.30 -8.85 4.71
CA SER A 222 26.17 -7.67 4.75
C SER A 222 27.02 -7.64 6.02
N SER A 223 26.43 -7.94 7.19
CA SER A 223 27.15 -8.03 8.47
C SER A 223 28.21 -9.13 8.45
N GLU A 224 27.90 -10.31 7.93
CA GLU A 224 28.87 -11.41 7.78
C GLU A 224 30.00 -11.02 6.82
N SER A 225 29.69 -10.38 5.69
CA SER A 225 30.70 -9.87 4.75
C SER A 225 31.63 -8.85 5.40
N THR A 226 31.09 -7.87 6.14
CA THR A 226 31.90 -6.89 6.87
C THR A 226 32.76 -7.55 7.94
N SER A 227 32.24 -8.56 8.64
CA SER A 227 33.01 -9.32 9.64
C SER A 227 34.19 -10.08 9.02
N ILE A 228 34.01 -10.66 7.83
CA ILE A 228 35.09 -11.35 7.09
C ILE A 228 36.16 -10.36 6.64
N GLU A 229 35.76 -9.19 6.12
CA GLU A 229 36.70 -8.14 5.73
C GLU A 229 37.50 -7.63 6.94
N LEU A 230 36.85 -7.42 8.09
CA LEU A 230 37.52 -6.99 9.33
C LEU A 230 38.52 -8.03 9.83
N HIS A 231 38.17 -9.32 9.80
CA HIS A 231 39.10 -10.39 10.14
C HIS A 231 40.28 -10.48 9.18
N THR A 232 40.05 -10.25 7.88
CA THR A 232 41.12 -10.24 6.87
C THR A 232 42.08 -9.07 7.09
N LEU A 233 41.54 -7.89 7.44
CA LEU A 233 42.31 -6.71 7.79
C LEU A 233 43.12 -6.94 9.07
N SER A 234 42.51 -7.52 10.10
CA SER A 234 43.16 -7.87 11.37
C SER A 234 44.35 -8.81 11.15
N ARG A 235 44.17 -9.86 10.34
CA ARG A 235 45.23 -10.80 9.98
C ARG A 235 46.36 -10.12 9.19
N GLY A 236 46.00 -9.22 8.28
CA GLY A 236 46.98 -8.38 7.57
C GLY A 236 47.80 -7.52 8.52
N LEU A 237 47.16 -6.96 9.55
CA LEU A 237 47.83 -6.16 10.58
C LEU A 237 48.78 -6.99 11.46
N GLU A 238 48.38 -8.20 11.85
CA GLU A 238 49.24 -9.14 12.58
C GLU A 238 50.47 -9.56 11.76
N ASN A 239 50.28 -9.84 10.48
CA ASN A 239 51.38 -10.17 9.57
C ASN A 239 52.35 -8.98 9.45
N ALA A 240 51.84 -7.76 9.23
CA ALA A 240 52.67 -6.56 9.16
C ALA A 240 53.43 -6.31 10.48
N SER A 241 52.80 -6.55 11.63
CA SER A 241 53.45 -6.48 12.94
C SER A 241 54.60 -7.49 13.07
N THR A 242 54.40 -8.71 12.56
CA THR A 242 55.42 -9.76 12.54
C THR A 242 56.60 -9.37 11.65
N ASP A 243 56.32 -8.85 10.46
CA ASP A 243 57.37 -8.35 9.54
C ASP A 243 58.18 -7.20 10.14
N ILE A 244 57.51 -6.28 10.86
CA ILE A 244 58.18 -5.19 11.58
C ILE A 244 59.11 -5.75 12.66
N GLN A 245 58.71 -6.79 13.40
CA GLN A 245 59.56 -7.43 14.40
C GLN A 245 60.78 -8.11 13.76
N ILE A 246 60.59 -8.79 12.63
CA ILE A 246 61.67 -9.40 11.86
C ILE A 246 62.66 -8.33 11.36
N LEU A 247 62.16 -7.23 10.81
CA LEU A 247 62.99 -6.11 10.37
C LEU A 247 63.76 -5.48 11.54
N LYS A 248 63.13 -5.35 12.72
CA LYS A 248 63.77 -4.85 13.93
C LYS A 248 64.91 -5.76 14.40
N ALA A 249 64.72 -7.08 14.34
CA ALA A 249 65.77 -8.06 14.64
C ALA A 249 66.91 -8.03 13.61
N GLY A 250 66.58 -7.90 12.32
CA GLY A 250 67.56 -7.72 11.24
C GLY A 250 68.40 -6.46 11.42
N LEU A 251 67.76 -5.34 11.80
CA LEU A 251 68.45 -4.09 12.08
C LEU A 251 69.39 -4.22 13.29
N ALA A 252 68.95 -4.88 14.38
CA ALA A 252 69.81 -5.14 15.53
C ALA A 252 71.04 -5.99 15.15
N THR A 253 70.86 -6.99 14.28
CA THR A 253 71.94 -7.85 13.78
C THR A 253 72.93 -7.07 12.91
N ALA A 254 72.44 -6.24 11.99
CA ALA A 254 73.27 -5.38 11.14
C ALA A 254 74.06 -4.36 11.99
N ASN A 255 73.46 -3.85 13.07
CA ASN A 255 74.13 -2.93 13.98
C ASN A 255 75.26 -3.63 14.76
N ALA A 256 75.04 -4.87 15.22
CA ALA A 256 76.08 -5.69 15.85
C ALA A 256 77.23 -6.03 14.88
N GLN A 257 76.93 -6.34 13.61
CA GLN A 257 77.95 -6.56 12.59
C GLN A 257 78.76 -5.29 12.31
N THR A 258 78.11 -4.13 12.27
CA THR A 258 78.80 -2.83 12.11
C THR A 258 79.77 -2.57 13.25
N LEU A 259 79.37 -2.85 14.50
CA LEU A 259 80.25 -2.73 15.67
C LEU A 259 81.47 -3.68 15.59
N LEU A 260 81.25 -4.91 15.12
CA LEU A 260 82.34 -5.87 14.91
C LEU A 260 83.31 -5.40 13.81
N VAL A 261 82.79 -4.92 12.67
CA VAL A 261 83.62 -4.36 11.59
C VAL A 261 84.41 -3.16 12.10
N ASN A 262 83.79 -2.29 12.89
CA ASN A 262 84.48 -1.13 13.48
C ASN A 262 85.63 -1.56 14.40
N SER A 263 85.42 -2.55 15.27
CA SER A 263 86.49 -3.10 16.13
C SER A 263 87.62 -3.74 15.32
N SER A 264 87.28 -4.42 14.21
CA SER A 264 88.28 -5.00 13.30
C SER A 264 89.07 -3.91 12.55
N LEU A 265 88.42 -2.79 12.21
CA LEU A 265 89.06 -1.65 11.58
C LEU A 265 90.02 -0.93 12.55
N GLU A 266 89.61 -0.77 13.81
CA GLU A 266 90.50 -0.24 14.87
C GLU A 266 91.74 -1.12 15.07
N ASN A 267 91.58 -2.45 15.10
CA ASN A 267 92.71 -3.38 15.18
C ASN A 267 93.61 -3.31 13.95
N THR A 268 93.03 -3.20 12.74
CA THR A 268 93.79 -3.06 11.50
C THR A 268 94.57 -1.74 11.49
N ASN A 269 93.98 -0.65 11.97
CA ASN A 269 94.65 0.64 12.13
C ASN A 269 95.82 0.56 13.13
N ALA A 270 95.66 -0.16 14.24
CA ALA A 270 96.73 -0.41 15.20
C ALA A 270 97.89 -1.20 14.56
N GLN A 271 97.60 -2.21 13.74
CA GLN A 271 98.60 -2.97 12.99
C GLN A 271 99.33 -2.12 11.93
N ILE A 272 98.61 -1.25 11.21
CA ILE A 272 99.21 -0.28 10.28
C ILE A 272 100.16 0.67 11.01
N PHE A 273 99.82 1.10 12.22
CA PHE A 273 100.67 1.95 13.05
C PHE A 273 101.98 1.24 13.44
N LEU A 274 101.90 -0.03 13.85
CA LEU A 274 103.08 -0.87 14.13
C LEU A 274 103.95 -1.12 12.89
N LEU A 275 103.34 -1.37 11.73
CA LEU A 275 104.06 -1.52 10.46
C LEU A 275 104.76 -0.23 10.03
N ARG A 276 104.15 0.94 10.30
CA ARG A 276 104.75 2.25 10.03
C ARG A 276 105.95 2.53 10.93
N ASP A 277 105.91 2.11 12.19
CA ASP A 277 107.03 2.20 13.13
C ASP A 277 108.21 1.29 12.71
N ASN A 278 107.90 0.06 12.27
CA ASN A 278 108.89 -0.86 11.69
C ASN A 278 109.53 -0.31 10.40
N LEU A 279 108.77 0.40 9.55
CA LEU A 279 109.32 1.04 8.34
C LEU A 279 110.28 2.20 8.67
N ASN A 280 110.09 2.90 9.79
CA ASN A 280 111.06 3.89 10.26
C ASN A 280 112.39 3.25 10.69
N SER A 281 112.37 1.99 11.17
CA SER A 281 113.60 1.23 11.48
C SER A 281 114.38 0.80 10.23
N VAL A 282 113.73 0.60 9.08
CA VAL A 282 114.41 0.28 7.79
C VAL A 282 115.19 1.48 7.25
N ASN A 283 114.85 2.71 7.67
CA ASN A 283 115.57 3.92 7.28
C ASN A 283 116.96 4.05 7.97
N ILE A 284 117.22 3.28 9.03
CA ILE A 284 118.52 3.19 9.71
C ILE A 284 119.50 2.27 8.95
N LEU A 285 119.01 1.30 8.18
CA LEU A 285 119.83 0.39 7.35
C LEU A 285 120.29 1.02 6.03
N ARG A 286 119.63 2.10 5.58
CA ARG A 286 120.04 2.87 4.38
C ARG A 286 121.34 3.66 4.60
N THR A 287 121.68 3.95 5.84
CA THR A 287 122.88 4.70 6.23
C THR A 287 124.14 3.83 6.31
N GLN A 288 124.01 2.50 6.35
CA GLN A 288 125.13 1.55 6.40
C GLN A 288 125.60 1.09 5.00
N SER A 289 124.77 1.15 3.95
CA SER A 289 125.16 0.71 2.60
C SER A 289 125.94 1.77 1.79
N GLN A 290 126.15 2.97 2.34
CA GLN A 290 126.92 4.06 1.71
C GLN A 290 128.41 4.04 2.14
N ALA A 291 128.80 3.21 3.12
CA ALA A 291 130.17 3.08 3.61
C ALA A 291 131.01 2.00 2.91
N LEU A 292 130.41 1.14 2.06
CA LEU A 292 131.10 0.06 1.34
C LEU A 292 131.40 0.38 -0.14
N ARG A 293 131.11 1.61 -0.60
CA ARG A 293 131.33 2.05 -1.99
C ARG A 293 132.61 2.89 -2.19
N ASN A 294 133.36 3.20 -1.12
CA ASN A 294 134.56 4.06 -1.15
C ASN A 294 135.88 3.32 -0.82
N SER A 295 135.95 2.01 -1.02
CA SER A 295 137.19 1.25 -0.77
C SER A 295 137.36 0.08 -1.74
N LEU A 296 137.43 0.36 -3.05
CA LEU A 296 138.07 -0.54 -4.02
C LEU A 296 138.45 0.20 -5.31
N GLU A 297 139.27 1.25 -5.16
CA GLU A 297 139.97 1.92 -6.25
C GLU A 297 141.44 2.01 -5.83
N GLY A 298 142.24 1.04 -6.24
CA GLY A 298 143.66 0.94 -5.89
C GLY A 298 144.14 -0.50 -5.77
N ALA A 299 145.11 -0.84 -6.63
CA ALA A 299 145.71 -2.16 -6.87
C ALA A 299 144.87 -3.03 -7.84
N THR A 300 145.33 -3.42 -9.03
CA THR A 300 146.71 -3.74 -9.41
C THR A 300 146.89 -3.61 -10.91
N SER A 301 147.69 -2.64 -11.33
CA SER A 301 148.33 -2.55 -12.64
C SER A 301 149.75 -3.10 -12.53
N GLU A 302 149.92 -4.43 -12.59
CA GLU A 302 151.20 -5.09 -12.91
C GLU A 302 150.88 -6.48 -13.45
N ILE A 303 150.89 -6.62 -14.77
CA ILE A 303 151.55 -7.68 -15.55
C ILE A 303 151.25 -7.36 -17.03
N GLN A 304 152.04 -6.43 -17.54
CA GLN A 304 152.37 -6.37 -18.95
C GLN A 304 153.85 -5.96 -19.04
N LYS A 305 154.74 -6.94 -18.92
CA LYS A 305 156.15 -6.79 -19.28
C LYS A 305 156.79 -8.16 -19.47
N LEU A 306 156.95 -8.56 -20.74
CA LEU A 306 158.26 -8.85 -21.30
C LEU A 306 158.13 -9.13 -22.80
N LYS A 307 158.61 -8.15 -23.58
CA LYS A 307 159.11 -8.30 -24.95
C LYS A 307 160.59 -7.92 -24.89
N GLY A 308 161.47 -8.74 -25.43
CA GLY A 308 162.90 -8.47 -25.64
C GLY A 308 163.69 -9.78 -25.73
N GLY A 309 164.62 -10.01 -26.65
CA GLY A 309 165.14 -9.17 -27.73
C GLY A 309 166.32 -9.89 -28.43
N LEU A 310 166.54 -9.49 -29.69
CA LEU A 310 167.79 -9.44 -30.49
C LEU A 310 168.70 -10.71 -30.61
N GLN A 311 168.97 -11.23 -31.81
CA GLN A 311 169.79 -10.73 -32.95
C GLN A 311 171.32 -10.91 -32.82
N ASN A 312 171.88 -11.54 -33.88
CA ASN A 312 173.13 -11.28 -34.62
C ASN A 312 174.51 -11.84 -34.19
N THR A 313 175.26 -12.17 -35.27
CA THR A 313 176.73 -12.14 -35.50
C THR A 313 177.58 -13.21 -34.77
N ASP A 314 178.60 -13.86 -35.34
CA ASP A 314 179.53 -13.50 -36.42
C ASP A 314 180.26 -14.75 -37.00
N ALA A 315 180.98 -14.54 -38.10
CA ALA A 315 181.77 -15.53 -38.85
C ALA A 315 183.26 -15.61 -38.45
N ALA A 316 183.87 -16.82 -38.52
CA ALA A 316 185.29 -17.14 -38.80
C ALA A 316 185.45 -18.69 -38.88
N ASN A 317 185.76 -19.34 -40.01
CA ASN A 317 187.08 -19.58 -40.62
C ASN A 317 188.11 -20.17 -39.62
N SER A 318 188.65 -21.38 -39.79
CA SER A 318 189.47 -21.77 -40.94
C SER A 318 189.66 -23.29 -41.18
N GLN A 319 189.87 -23.61 -42.47
CA GLN A 319 190.86 -24.54 -43.01
C GLN A 319 190.61 -26.08 -43.05
N MET A 320 190.22 -26.52 -44.26
CA MET A 320 191.00 -27.43 -45.13
C MET A 320 191.07 -28.93 -44.80
N GLN A 321 190.18 -29.72 -45.43
CA GLN A 321 190.45 -30.69 -46.52
C GLN A 321 189.27 -31.66 -46.59
N THR A 322 188.40 -31.59 -47.60
CA THR A 322 188.55 -32.29 -48.89
C THR A 322 188.85 -33.77 -48.70
N PHE A 323 187.85 -34.65 -48.86
CA PHE A 323 187.74 -35.51 -50.05
C PHE A 323 186.63 -36.57 -49.88
N VAL A 324 185.44 -36.22 -50.38
CA VAL A 324 184.67 -37.02 -51.34
C VAL A 324 183.94 -38.31 -50.88
N ARG A 325 182.61 -38.23 -51.11
CA ARG A 325 181.69 -39.21 -51.74
C ARG A 325 180.88 -40.17 -50.89
N VAL A 326 179.58 -40.16 -51.22
CA VAL A 326 178.57 -41.22 -51.05
C VAL A 326 178.12 -41.33 -49.59
N SER A 327 176.89 -41.02 -49.17
CA SER A 327 175.59 -40.86 -49.83
C SER A 327 174.66 -40.27 -48.76
N LEU A 328 173.95 -39.17 -49.01
CA LEU A 328 172.58 -39.13 -49.53
C LEU A 328 171.70 -40.35 -49.22
N GLU A 329 170.66 -40.11 -48.40
CA GLU A 329 169.33 -40.77 -48.34
C GLU A 329 168.90 -41.17 -46.92
N LYS A 330 168.34 -40.23 -46.14
CA LYS A 330 167.28 -40.55 -45.15
C LYS A 330 166.45 -39.38 -44.61
N THR A 331 166.87 -38.13 -44.73
CA THR A 331 166.24 -37.01 -43.99
C THR A 331 165.53 -36.02 -44.91
N SER A 332 164.58 -36.49 -45.71
CA SER A 332 163.69 -35.65 -46.52
C SER A 332 162.18 -35.93 -46.28
N ALA A 333 161.84 -37.00 -45.55
CA ALA A 333 160.45 -37.44 -45.39
C ALA A 333 159.68 -36.78 -44.21
N GLU A 334 160.36 -36.24 -43.19
CA GLU A 334 159.67 -35.74 -41.97
C GLU A 334 159.17 -34.29 -42.09
N ILE A 335 159.77 -33.47 -42.95
CA ILE A 335 159.42 -32.04 -43.07
C ILE A 335 158.10 -31.82 -43.82
N GLN A 336 157.64 -32.79 -44.63
CA GLN A 336 156.36 -32.70 -45.36
C GLN A 336 155.12 -33.12 -44.55
N LEU A 337 155.27 -33.79 -43.39
CA LEU A 337 154.14 -34.24 -42.56
C LEU A 337 153.58 -33.13 -41.64
N LEU A 338 154.43 -32.19 -41.22
CA LEU A 338 154.04 -31.10 -40.31
C LEU A 338 153.26 -29.97 -41.00
N ILE A 339 153.42 -29.79 -42.32
CA ILE A 339 152.69 -28.77 -43.08
C ILE A 339 151.20 -29.16 -43.23
N GLY A 340 150.90 -30.45 -43.46
CA GLY A 340 149.52 -30.92 -43.61
C GLY A 340 148.68 -30.89 -42.32
N GLN A 341 149.31 -30.90 -41.13
CA GLN A 341 148.57 -30.79 -39.87
C GLN A 341 148.15 -29.35 -39.54
N LEU A 342 148.91 -28.35 -40.01
CA LEU A 342 148.59 -26.94 -39.78
C LEU A 342 147.40 -26.48 -40.64
N GLU A 343 147.25 -27.01 -41.85
CA GLU A 343 146.11 -26.70 -42.74
C GLU A 343 144.79 -27.23 -42.16
N LYS A 344 144.79 -28.45 -41.59
CA LYS A 344 143.60 -29.06 -40.97
C LYS A 344 143.07 -28.28 -39.75
N ALA A 345 143.96 -27.73 -38.92
CA ALA A 345 143.58 -26.94 -37.75
C ALA A 345 142.96 -25.58 -38.13
N SER A 346 143.40 -24.98 -39.25
CA SER A 346 142.83 -23.74 -39.77
C SER A 346 141.39 -23.95 -40.26
N ASP A 347 141.11 -25.08 -40.91
CA ASP A 347 139.77 -25.43 -41.39
C ASP A 347 138.76 -25.67 -40.23
N GLU A 348 139.20 -26.32 -39.14
CA GLU A 348 138.37 -26.54 -37.94
C GLU A 348 138.00 -25.22 -37.23
N ILE A 349 138.95 -24.28 -37.11
CA ILE A 349 138.69 -22.93 -36.56
C ILE A 349 137.69 -22.16 -37.43
N HIS A 350 137.78 -22.30 -38.76
CA HIS A 350 136.86 -21.63 -39.66
C HIS A 350 135.43 -22.20 -39.58
N SER A 351 135.30 -23.52 -39.36
CA SER A 351 134.01 -24.19 -39.11
C SER A 351 133.37 -23.74 -37.80
N LEU A 352 134.13 -23.70 -36.69
CA LEU A 352 133.61 -23.26 -35.39
C LEU A 352 133.14 -21.80 -35.41
N ARG A 353 133.82 -20.91 -36.14
CA ARG A 353 133.37 -19.53 -36.34
C ARG A 353 132.04 -19.47 -37.08
N LYS A 354 131.83 -20.33 -38.08
CA LYS A 354 130.58 -20.43 -38.83
C LYS A 354 129.43 -20.94 -37.94
N ASP A 355 129.71 -21.93 -37.09
CA ASP A 355 128.72 -22.47 -36.14
C ASP A 355 128.36 -21.44 -35.05
N LEU A 356 129.30 -20.63 -34.59
CA LEU A 356 129.03 -19.55 -33.62
C LEU A 356 128.15 -18.44 -34.19
N GLU A 357 128.41 -18.02 -35.44
CA GLU A 357 127.54 -17.04 -36.11
C GLU A 357 126.13 -17.60 -36.37
N LYS A 358 126.03 -18.91 -36.67
CA LYS A 358 124.73 -19.59 -36.78
C LYS A 358 123.98 -19.60 -35.44
N ALA A 359 124.65 -19.97 -34.34
CA ALA A 359 124.05 -19.98 -33.01
C ALA A 359 123.60 -18.58 -32.55
N LYS A 360 124.34 -17.53 -32.92
CA LYS A 360 123.97 -16.14 -32.64
C LYS A 360 122.71 -15.72 -33.41
N ALA A 361 122.60 -16.10 -34.68
CA ALA A 361 121.39 -15.86 -35.48
C ALA A 361 120.17 -16.62 -34.94
N GLU A 362 120.35 -17.86 -34.50
CA GLU A 362 119.29 -18.66 -33.85
C GLU A 362 118.84 -18.05 -32.51
N SER A 363 119.77 -17.55 -31.70
CA SER A 363 119.45 -16.86 -30.44
C SER A 363 118.67 -15.56 -30.68
N GLN A 364 119.04 -14.77 -31.71
CA GLN A 364 118.30 -13.56 -32.07
C GLN A 364 116.88 -13.87 -32.57
N MET A 365 116.71 -14.89 -33.43
CA MET A 365 115.36 -15.31 -33.86
C MET A 365 114.52 -15.81 -32.68
N THR A 366 115.11 -16.54 -31.74
CA THR A 366 114.41 -17.02 -30.54
C THR A 366 113.98 -15.85 -29.65
N ASN A 367 114.83 -14.82 -29.49
CA ASN A 367 114.47 -13.62 -28.73
C ASN A 367 113.34 -12.82 -29.41
N SER A 368 113.39 -12.65 -30.73
CA SER A 368 112.30 -12.01 -31.48
C SER A 368 110.98 -12.79 -31.38
N SER A 369 111.04 -14.13 -31.39
CA SER A 369 109.87 -14.98 -31.19
C SER A 369 109.31 -14.88 -29.76
N LEU A 370 110.17 -14.74 -28.75
CA LEU A 370 109.77 -14.53 -27.36
C LEU A 370 109.12 -13.15 -27.16
N GLU A 371 109.68 -12.10 -27.77
CA GLU A 371 109.08 -10.76 -27.76
C GLU A 371 107.70 -10.74 -28.44
N GLN A 372 107.56 -11.43 -29.58
CA GLN A 372 106.27 -11.60 -30.26
C GLN A 372 105.26 -12.36 -29.38
N THR A 373 105.71 -13.44 -28.71
CA THR A 373 104.85 -14.20 -27.80
C THR A 373 104.41 -13.35 -26.61
N ASN A 374 105.31 -12.56 -26.03
CA ASN A 374 104.97 -11.62 -24.96
C ASN A 374 103.98 -10.55 -25.40
N ALA A 375 104.13 -10.00 -26.62
CA ALA A 375 103.17 -9.06 -27.19
C ALA A 375 101.77 -9.71 -27.36
N GLN A 376 101.70 -10.96 -27.85
CA GLN A 376 100.45 -11.71 -27.95
C GLN A 376 99.79 -11.96 -26.58
N VAL A 377 100.58 -12.29 -25.56
CA VAL A 377 100.08 -12.47 -24.17
C VAL A 377 99.50 -11.17 -23.61
N GLN A 378 100.11 -10.01 -23.90
CA GLN A 378 99.54 -8.72 -23.49
C GLN A 378 98.22 -8.41 -24.19
N VAL A 379 98.09 -8.73 -25.49
CA VAL A 379 96.83 -8.58 -26.23
C VAL A 379 95.74 -9.46 -25.61
N LEU A 380 96.02 -10.74 -25.38
CA LEU A 380 95.07 -11.67 -24.73
C LEU A 380 94.68 -11.18 -23.33
N LYS A 381 95.61 -10.59 -22.57
CA LYS A 381 95.32 -9.98 -21.27
C LYS A 381 94.35 -8.80 -21.39
N THR A 382 94.52 -7.94 -22.39
CA THR A 382 93.58 -6.84 -22.66
C THR A 382 92.20 -7.35 -23.08
N GLU A 383 92.12 -8.35 -23.95
CA GLU A 383 90.84 -8.97 -24.35
C GLU A 383 90.11 -9.62 -23.16
N LEU A 384 90.85 -10.26 -22.24
CA LEU A 384 90.29 -10.81 -21.01
C LEU A 384 89.72 -9.71 -20.09
N THR A 385 90.38 -8.55 -19.99
CA THR A 385 89.85 -7.42 -19.21
C THR A 385 88.57 -6.84 -19.83
N VAL A 386 88.50 -6.76 -21.17
CA VAL A 386 87.28 -6.36 -21.89
C VAL A 386 86.15 -7.37 -21.66
N THR A 387 86.46 -8.67 -21.65
CA THR A 387 85.51 -9.75 -21.36
C THR A 387 84.95 -9.63 -19.94
N ASN A 388 85.79 -9.32 -18.96
CA ASN A 388 85.35 -9.08 -17.58
C ASN A 388 84.48 -7.82 -17.44
N ALA A 389 84.82 -6.75 -18.16
CA ALA A 389 83.99 -5.54 -18.22
C ALA A 389 82.62 -5.83 -18.86
N LEU A 390 82.59 -6.60 -19.93
CA LEU A 390 81.36 -7.04 -20.59
C LEU A 390 80.49 -7.91 -19.67
N ASN A 391 81.10 -8.84 -18.92
CA ASN A 391 80.39 -9.65 -17.93
C ASN A 391 79.77 -8.78 -16.81
N SER A 392 80.48 -7.75 -16.38
CA SER A 392 79.96 -6.78 -15.39
C SER A 392 78.75 -6.01 -15.94
N GLN A 393 78.79 -5.59 -17.21
CA GLN A 393 77.67 -4.94 -17.88
C GLN A 393 76.46 -5.88 -18.03
N ILE A 394 76.69 -7.16 -18.34
CA ILE A 394 75.64 -8.19 -18.41
C ILE A 394 74.97 -8.37 -17.04
N GLN A 395 75.72 -8.36 -15.94
CA GLN A 395 75.15 -8.45 -14.59
C GLN A 395 74.27 -7.23 -14.26
N VAL A 396 74.71 -6.03 -14.61
CA VAL A 396 73.90 -4.80 -14.45
C VAL A 396 72.62 -4.87 -15.30
N LEU A 397 72.73 -5.31 -16.55
CA LEU A 397 71.59 -5.46 -17.44
C LEU A 397 70.60 -6.51 -16.93
N ASN A 398 71.08 -7.62 -16.37
CA ASN A 398 70.25 -8.61 -15.69
C ASN A 398 69.54 -8.03 -14.47
N GLY A 399 70.23 -7.18 -13.69
CA GLY A 399 69.63 -6.43 -12.59
C GLY A 399 68.48 -5.53 -13.08
N HIS A 400 68.70 -4.77 -14.15
CA HIS A 400 67.66 -3.95 -14.78
C HIS A 400 66.49 -4.78 -15.29
N LEU A 401 66.75 -5.91 -15.96
CA LEU A 401 65.71 -6.80 -16.47
C LEU A 401 64.85 -7.39 -15.35
N LYS A 402 65.49 -7.77 -14.23
CA LYS A 402 64.81 -8.30 -13.05
C LYS A 402 63.93 -7.23 -12.39
N ASN A 403 64.40 -5.99 -12.32
CA ASN A 403 63.62 -4.88 -11.78
C ASN A 403 62.45 -4.51 -12.70
N ALA A 404 62.68 -4.44 -14.02
CA ALA A 404 61.62 -4.23 -15.01
C ALA A 404 60.55 -5.34 -14.96
N SER A 405 60.95 -6.60 -14.77
CA SER A 405 60.02 -7.73 -14.57
C SER A 405 59.14 -7.55 -13.32
N ARG A 406 59.71 -7.06 -12.22
CA ARG A 406 58.98 -6.77 -10.98
C ARG A 406 58.00 -5.61 -11.17
N GLU A 407 58.41 -4.56 -11.86
CA GLU A 407 57.55 -3.41 -12.19
C GLU A 407 56.38 -3.82 -13.07
N ILE A 408 56.61 -4.63 -14.12
CA ILE A 408 55.55 -5.17 -14.99
C ILE A 408 54.55 -6.03 -14.19
N GLN A 409 55.02 -6.86 -13.25
CA GLN A 409 54.12 -7.63 -12.38
C GLN A 409 53.28 -6.73 -11.48
N THR A 410 53.87 -5.68 -10.93
CA THR A 410 53.17 -4.71 -10.08
C THR A 410 52.10 -3.97 -10.88
N LEU A 411 52.43 -3.54 -12.10
CA LEU A 411 51.50 -2.90 -13.03
C LEU A 411 50.36 -3.85 -13.41
N LYS A 412 50.66 -5.12 -13.70
CA LYS A 412 49.65 -6.14 -14.00
C LYS A 412 48.70 -6.39 -12.83
N GLN A 413 49.20 -6.34 -11.59
CA GLN A 413 48.35 -6.44 -10.40
C GLN A 413 47.45 -5.21 -10.25
N GLY A 414 48.03 -4.00 -10.35
CA GLY A 414 47.25 -2.76 -10.28
C GLY A 414 46.16 -2.67 -11.36
N MET A 415 46.43 -3.18 -12.57
CA MET A 415 45.41 -3.27 -13.64
C MET A 415 44.27 -4.24 -13.29
N ARG A 416 44.54 -5.35 -12.59
CA ARG A 416 43.50 -6.27 -12.11
C ARG A 416 42.66 -5.64 -11.01
N ASP A 417 43.29 -4.91 -10.09
CA ASP A 417 42.60 -4.21 -9.00
C ASP A 417 41.71 -3.08 -9.55
N ALA A 418 42.17 -2.35 -10.58
CA ALA A 418 41.37 -1.35 -11.27
C ALA A 418 40.16 -1.96 -12.01
N ALA A 419 40.32 -3.14 -12.63
CA ALA A 419 39.22 -3.86 -13.25
C ALA A 419 38.18 -4.35 -12.20
N ALA A 420 38.65 -4.85 -11.06
CA ALA A 420 37.79 -5.24 -9.94
C ALA A 420 37.03 -4.04 -9.36
N LEU A 421 37.70 -2.88 -9.23
CA LEU A 421 37.07 -1.64 -8.80
C LEU A 421 36.00 -1.17 -9.79
N LYS A 422 36.27 -1.22 -11.11
CA LYS A 422 35.28 -0.91 -12.14
C LYS A 422 34.06 -1.81 -12.06
N ALA A 423 34.24 -3.12 -11.84
CA ALA A 423 33.14 -4.05 -11.67
C ALA A 423 32.30 -3.71 -10.43
N ARG A 424 32.93 -3.41 -9.29
CA ARG A 424 32.24 -2.94 -8.07
C ARG A 424 31.46 -1.65 -8.31
N THR A 425 32.02 -0.68 -9.01
CA THR A 425 31.33 0.57 -9.37
C THR A 425 30.11 0.31 -10.26
N GLN A 426 30.20 -0.64 -11.20
CA GLN A 426 29.03 -1.04 -12.02
C GLN A 426 27.96 -1.72 -11.19
N THR A 427 28.32 -2.63 -10.27
CA THR A 427 27.39 -3.28 -9.33
C THR A 427 26.73 -2.25 -8.39
N LEU A 428 27.48 -1.25 -7.95
CA LEU A 428 26.94 -0.16 -7.14
C LEU A 428 25.95 0.67 -7.96
N GLY A 429 26.27 0.97 -9.24
CA GLY A 429 25.38 1.66 -10.15
C GLY A 429 24.04 0.94 -10.38
N SER A 430 24.08 -0.39 -10.60
CA SER A 430 22.85 -1.19 -10.75
C SER A 430 22.04 -1.27 -9.46
N SER A 431 22.73 -1.35 -8.30
CA SER A 431 22.08 -1.31 -6.98
C SER A 431 21.38 0.03 -6.74
N LEU A 432 22.03 1.15 -7.09
CA LEU A 432 21.45 2.50 -7.02
C LEU A 432 20.21 2.65 -7.90
N GLN A 433 20.23 2.11 -9.12
CA GLN A 433 19.06 2.11 -10.00
C GLN A 433 17.89 1.32 -9.40
N LYS A 434 18.17 0.17 -8.78
CA LYS A 434 17.15 -0.65 -8.12
C LYS A 434 16.53 0.09 -6.93
N VAL A 435 17.36 0.69 -6.07
CA VAL A 435 16.89 1.53 -4.95
C VAL A 435 16.05 2.70 -5.45
N ASN A 436 16.47 3.37 -6.53
CA ASN A 436 15.68 4.46 -7.11
C ASN A 436 14.32 3.99 -7.63
N ALA A 437 14.24 2.82 -8.27
CA ALA A 437 12.98 2.24 -8.72
C ALA A 437 12.04 1.90 -7.53
N GLU A 438 12.59 1.39 -6.44
CA GLU A 438 11.84 1.14 -5.19
C GLU A 438 11.33 2.44 -4.57
N ILE A 439 12.14 3.50 -4.54
CA ILE A 439 11.70 4.82 -4.05
C ILE A 439 10.51 5.34 -4.87
N GLN A 440 10.55 5.22 -6.20
CA GLN A 440 9.43 5.65 -7.04
C GLN A 440 8.17 4.80 -6.83
N ARG A 441 8.34 3.51 -6.53
CA ARG A 441 7.23 2.62 -6.17
C ARG A 441 6.61 3.05 -4.83
N LEU A 442 7.42 3.22 -3.79
CA LEU A 442 6.97 3.66 -2.47
C LEU A 442 6.27 5.03 -2.54
N LYS A 443 6.74 5.94 -3.39
CA LYS A 443 6.09 7.23 -3.61
C LYS A 443 4.68 7.08 -4.19
N ARG A 444 4.47 6.17 -5.15
CA ARG A 444 3.11 5.86 -5.65
C ARG A 444 2.25 5.21 -4.59
N ASP A 445 2.80 4.27 -3.84
CA ASP A 445 2.07 3.58 -2.78
C ASP A 445 1.62 4.58 -1.70
N LEU A 446 2.47 5.56 -1.35
CA LEU A 446 2.12 6.64 -0.41
C LEU A 446 0.95 7.51 -0.93
N GLU A 447 0.94 7.87 -2.20
CA GLU A 447 -0.18 8.64 -2.78
C GLU A 447 -1.48 7.82 -2.84
N ASN A 448 -1.38 6.53 -3.12
CA ASN A 448 -2.52 5.62 -3.03
C ASN A 448 -3.05 5.53 -1.59
N THR A 449 -2.16 5.44 -0.60
CA THR A 449 -2.54 5.43 0.82
C THR A 449 -3.23 6.73 1.23
N LYS A 450 -2.73 7.90 0.82
CA LYS A 450 -3.40 9.19 1.07
C LYS A 450 -4.81 9.22 0.49
N THR A 451 -4.96 8.74 -0.74
CA THR A 451 -6.26 8.64 -1.42
C THR A 451 -7.21 7.72 -0.65
N LEU A 452 -6.72 6.58 -0.17
CA LEU A 452 -7.51 5.65 0.64
C LEU A 452 -7.93 6.28 1.98
N THR A 453 -7.03 6.99 2.66
CA THR A 453 -7.33 7.70 3.90
C THR A 453 -8.43 8.74 3.70
N ALA A 454 -8.40 9.51 2.61
CA ALA A 454 -9.44 10.48 2.29
C ALA A 454 -10.82 9.81 2.11
N LYS A 455 -10.88 8.67 1.41
CA LYS A 455 -12.11 7.89 1.25
C LYS A 455 -12.64 7.33 2.57
N ILE A 456 -11.75 6.86 3.45
CA ILE A 456 -12.13 6.39 4.78
C ILE A 456 -12.75 7.53 5.60
N GLN A 457 -12.17 8.73 5.55
CA GLN A 457 -12.72 9.91 6.23
C GLN A 457 -14.09 10.32 5.68
N GLU A 458 -14.28 10.24 4.37
CA GLU A 458 -15.58 10.49 3.73
C GLU A 458 -16.65 9.50 4.21
N GLU A 459 -16.35 8.20 4.21
CA GLU A 459 -17.27 7.16 4.68
C GLU A 459 -17.55 7.27 6.18
N GLN A 460 -16.57 7.69 6.99
CA GLN A 460 -16.79 8.00 8.40
C GLN A 460 -17.79 9.14 8.59
N GLY A 461 -17.68 10.23 7.82
CA GLY A 461 -18.63 11.34 7.86
C GLY A 461 -20.05 10.93 7.43
N ARG A 462 -20.15 10.04 6.43
CA ARG A 462 -21.45 9.47 6.02
C ARG A 462 -22.08 8.62 7.13
N LEU A 463 -21.27 7.81 7.82
CA LEU A 463 -21.74 6.95 8.91
C LEU A 463 -22.26 7.76 10.11
N GLU A 464 -21.59 8.85 10.46
CA GLU A 464 -22.02 9.75 11.54
C GLU A 464 -23.34 10.47 11.21
N THR A 465 -23.49 10.92 9.96
CA THR A 465 -24.75 11.49 9.45
C THR A 465 -25.89 10.47 9.51
N LEU A 466 -25.60 9.21 9.18
CA LEU A 466 -26.58 8.13 9.22
C LEU A 466 -26.99 7.82 10.66
N TYR A 467 -26.06 7.77 11.62
CA TYR A 467 -26.36 7.56 13.03
C TYR A 467 -27.26 8.65 13.61
N THR A 468 -26.95 9.92 13.35
CA THR A 468 -27.77 11.05 13.83
C THR A 468 -29.17 11.05 13.21
N THR A 469 -29.29 10.67 11.93
CA THR A 469 -30.59 10.50 11.27
C THR A 469 -31.40 9.40 11.93
N PHE A 470 -30.81 8.23 12.20
CA PHE A 470 -31.49 7.12 12.88
C PHE A 470 -31.96 7.51 14.29
N ALA A 471 -31.13 8.21 15.06
CA ALA A 471 -31.53 8.70 16.38
C ALA A 471 -32.73 9.65 16.32
N SER A 472 -32.74 10.57 15.34
CA SER A 472 -33.87 11.49 15.14
C SER A 472 -35.15 10.76 14.71
N GLN A 473 -35.03 9.73 13.87
CA GLN A 473 -36.14 8.92 13.41
C GLN A 473 -36.73 8.06 14.53
N GLU A 474 -35.88 7.47 15.39
CA GLU A 474 -36.34 6.72 16.56
C GLU A 474 -37.10 7.63 17.53
N GLN A 475 -36.60 8.86 17.77
CA GLN A 475 -37.28 9.82 18.62
C GLN A 475 -38.64 10.25 18.03
N LEU A 476 -38.71 10.45 16.70
CA LEU A 476 -39.96 10.73 16.01
C LEU A 476 -40.96 9.57 16.19
N GLN A 477 -40.51 8.32 15.98
CA GLN A 477 -41.34 7.14 16.15
C GLN A 477 -41.86 7.00 17.59
N ARG A 478 -41.01 7.25 18.60
CA ARG A 478 -41.42 7.24 20.02
C ARG A 478 -42.50 8.28 20.29
N THR A 479 -42.32 9.50 19.78
CA THR A 479 -43.29 10.59 19.94
C THR A 479 -44.61 10.27 19.26
N GLN A 480 -44.56 9.71 18.04
CA GLN A 480 -45.75 9.26 17.31
C GLN A 480 -46.50 8.15 18.06
N ASN A 481 -45.78 7.16 18.60
CA ASN A 481 -46.37 6.09 19.39
C ASN A 481 -47.02 6.61 20.68
N GLN A 482 -46.37 7.56 21.38
CA GLN A 482 -46.95 8.21 22.57
C GLN A 482 -48.23 8.99 22.23
N LEU A 483 -48.21 9.73 21.11
CA LEU A 483 -49.39 10.46 20.65
C LEU A 483 -50.53 9.49 20.29
N LEU A 484 -50.23 8.37 19.64
CA LEU A 484 -51.20 7.34 19.30
C LEU A 484 -51.84 6.73 20.56
N GLN A 485 -51.05 6.47 21.61
CA GLN A 485 -51.58 5.97 22.89
C GLN A 485 -52.59 6.95 23.50
N LEU A 486 -52.26 8.25 23.56
CA LEU A 486 -53.18 9.27 24.07
C LEU A 486 -54.47 9.34 23.23
N ILE A 487 -54.38 9.20 21.91
CA ILE A 487 -55.56 9.16 21.05
C ILE A 487 -56.44 7.93 21.36
N LEU A 488 -55.83 6.76 21.58
CA LEU A 488 -56.54 5.54 21.98
C LEU A 488 -57.19 5.66 23.36
N GLU A 489 -56.62 6.45 24.26
CA GLU A 489 -57.19 6.79 25.57
C GLU A 489 -58.31 7.86 25.49
N GLY A 490 -58.62 8.36 24.29
CA GLY A 490 -59.74 9.27 24.04
C GLY A 490 -59.35 10.75 23.92
N TRP A 491 -58.06 11.08 23.87
CA TRP A 491 -57.62 12.46 23.60
C TRP A 491 -57.76 12.80 22.12
N LYS A 492 -58.21 14.01 21.81
CA LYS A 492 -58.33 14.55 20.46
C LYS A 492 -57.23 15.56 20.17
N VAL A 493 -56.60 15.44 19.02
CA VAL A 493 -55.58 16.40 18.57
C VAL A 493 -56.24 17.53 17.79
N TYR A 494 -55.97 18.77 18.19
CA TYR A 494 -56.36 19.96 17.43
C TYR A 494 -55.36 21.09 17.60
N SER A 495 -54.88 21.65 16.47
CA SER A 495 -54.00 22.82 16.43
C SER A 495 -52.83 22.79 17.43
N GLY A 496 -52.05 21.70 17.43
CA GLY A 496 -50.87 21.55 18.30
C GLY A 496 -51.19 21.26 19.78
N ASN A 497 -52.45 21.03 20.14
CA ASN A 497 -52.88 20.69 21.50
C ASN A 497 -53.68 19.38 21.51
N LEU A 498 -53.73 18.74 22.67
CA LEU A 498 -54.50 17.57 23.01
C LEU A 498 -55.67 17.96 23.91
N TYR A 499 -56.86 17.47 23.58
CA TYR A 499 -58.10 17.74 24.30
C TYR A 499 -58.74 16.46 24.80
N TYR A 500 -59.12 16.43 26.07
CA TYR A 500 -59.86 15.32 26.66
C TYR A 500 -61.27 15.77 26.99
N PHE A 501 -62.27 15.05 26.48
CA PHE A 501 -63.69 15.32 26.73
C PHE A 501 -64.21 14.25 27.68
N SER A 502 -64.65 14.65 28.86
CA SER A 502 -65.02 13.71 29.91
C SER A 502 -66.35 12.99 29.63
N ASN A 503 -66.42 11.71 29.98
CA ASN A 503 -67.68 10.96 29.98
C ASN A 503 -68.46 11.07 31.31
N GLU A 504 -67.83 11.61 32.35
CA GLU A 504 -68.44 11.83 33.67
C GLU A 504 -68.79 13.30 33.91
N LYS A 505 -69.49 13.58 35.01
CA LYS A 505 -69.78 14.95 35.47
C LYS A 505 -69.09 15.23 36.80
N LYS A 506 -68.53 16.42 36.94
CA LYS A 506 -67.85 16.90 38.15
C LYS A 506 -68.11 18.39 38.38
N SER A 507 -67.89 18.87 39.59
CA SER A 507 -67.80 20.32 39.85
C SER A 507 -66.58 20.91 39.12
N TRP A 508 -66.55 22.23 38.92
CA TRP A 508 -65.44 22.89 38.22
C TRP A 508 -64.08 22.60 38.88
N ASP A 509 -64.01 22.67 40.22
CA ASP A 509 -62.78 22.42 40.98
C ASP A 509 -62.33 20.94 40.93
N GLU A 510 -63.27 20.00 40.84
CA GLU A 510 -62.96 18.59 40.65
C GLU A 510 -62.49 18.28 39.23
N ALA A 511 -63.10 18.93 38.24
CA ALA A 511 -62.73 18.82 36.84
C ALA A 511 -61.32 19.37 36.57
N GLU A 512 -60.99 20.53 37.13
CA GLU A 512 -59.63 21.08 37.06
C GLU A 512 -58.62 20.16 37.74
N ARG A 513 -58.92 19.62 38.93
CA ARG A 513 -58.04 18.65 39.60
C ARG A 513 -57.80 17.41 38.76
N PHE A 514 -58.80 16.93 38.04
CA PHE A 514 -58.63 15.84 37.08
C PHE A 514 -57.68 16.25 35.94
N CYS A 515 -57.91 17.40 35.30
CA CYS A 515 -57.03 17.86 34.23
C CYS A 515 -55.58 18.01 34.70
N VAL A 516 -55.35 18.56 35.89
CA VAL A 516 -54.01 18.69 36.49
C VAL A 516 -53.37 17.33 36.71
N SER A 517 -54.13 16.32 37.16
CA SER A 517 -53.62 14.95 37.31
C SER A 517 -53.17 14.33 35.97
N GLU A 518 -53.77 14.79 34.88
CA GLU A 518 -53.43 14.42 33.50
C GLU A 518 -52.38 15.34 32.83
N ARG A 519 -51.72 16.19 33.64
CA ARG A 519 -50.76 17.22 33.19
C ARG A 519 -51.38 18.15 32.13
N ALA A 520 -52.63 18.53 32.37
CA ALA A 520 -53.43 19.42 31.57
C ALA A 520 -54.10 20.44 32.50
N HIS A 521 -54.87 21.34 31.90
CA HIS A 521 -55.79 22.23 32.61
C HIS A 521 -57.14 22.21 31.91
N LEU A 522 -58.20 22.68 32.56
CA LEU A 522 -59.45 22.97 31.87
C LEU A 522 -59.19 23.90 30.68
N ALA A 523 -59.83 23.60 29.54
CA ALA A 523 -59.46 24.19 28.27
C ALA A 523 -59.64 25.71 28.26
N SER A 524 -58.57 26.42 27.88
CA SER A 524 -58.63 27.80 27.42
C SER A 524 -59.07 27.89 25.97
N VAL A 525 -59.66 29.02 25.60
CA VAL A 525 -60.01 29.31 24.20
C VAL A 525 -59.24 30.55 23.74
N THR A 526 -58.39 30.33 22.75
CA THR A 526 -57.42 31.30 22.23
C THR A 526 -57.73 31.76 20.81
N SER A 527 -58.63 31.08 20.10
CA SER A 527 -59.05 31.47 18.75
C SER A 527 -60.50 31.08 18.44
N GLU A 528 -61.07 31.69 17.39
CA GLU A 528 -62.43 31.38 16.91
C GLU A 528 -62.51 29.94 16.32
N GLU A 529 -61.43 29.48 15.70
CA GLU A 529 -61.33 28.13 15.18
C GLU A 529 -61.32 27.11 16.33
N GLU A 530 -60.60 27.39 17.41
CA GLU A 530 -60.61 26.58 18.64
C GLU A 530 -62.01 26.54 19.28
N GLN A 531 -62.68 27.69 19.41
CA GLN A 531 -64.08 27.73 19.87
C GLN A 531 -64.98 26.85 18.99
N THR A 532 -64.80 26.90 17.67
CA THR A 532 -65.60 26.11 16.73
C THR A 532 -65.32 24.61 16.86
N PHE A 533 -64.06 24.22 17.09
CA PHE A 533 -63.68 22.84 17.37
C PHE A 533 -64.32 22.33 18.67
N LEU A 534 -64.26 23.12 19.75
CA LEU A 534 -64.88 22.79 21.02
C LEU A 534 -66.39 22.64 20.87
N ARG A 535 -67.07 23.62 20.27
CA ARG A 535 -68.52 23.59 20.01
C ARG A 535 -68.98 22.32 19.27
N LYS A 536 -68.21 21.87 18.27
CA LYS A 536 -68.52 20.62 17.53
C LYS A 536 -68.34 19.38 18.40
N SER A 537 -67.43 19.43 19.36
CA SER A 537 -67.12 18.30 20.25
C SER A 537 -67.99 18.28 21.51
N THR A 538 -68.60 19.41 21.87
CA THR A 538 -69.48 19.60 23.04
C THR A 538 -70.94 19.83 22.64
N ASP A 539 -71.36 19.44 21.43
CA ASP A 539 -72.69 19.75 20.89
C ASP A 539 -73.85 19.13 21.69
N THR A 540 -73.58 18.01 22.36
CA THR A 540 -74.59 17.19 23.04
C THR A 540 -74.73 17.52 24.53
N PHE A 541 -73.65 17.92 25.20
CA PHE A 541 -73.63 18.15 26.65
C PHE A 541 -72.89 19.45 27.01
N TYR A 542 -73.26 20.05 28.13
CA TYR A 542 -72.51 21.17 28.72
C TYR A 542 -71.20 20.68 29.33
N HIS A 543 -70.12 21.39 29.01
CA HIS A 543 -68.77 21.09 29.48
C HIS A 543 -68.15 22.32 30.16
N TRP A 544 -67.51 22.10 31.31
CA TRP A 544 -66.62 23.07 31.92
C TRP A 544 -65.44 23.40 31.01
N ILE A 545 -65.12 24.70 30.98
CA ILE A 545 -63.90 25.26 30.42
C ILE A 545 -63.15 26.05 31.51
N GLY A 546 -61.90 26.40 31.25
CA GLY A 546 -61.00 26.91 32.28
C GLY A 546 -61.24 28.36 32.70
N LEU A 547 -62.35 29.00 32.28
CA LEU A 547 -62.61 30.41 32.54
C LEU A 547 -63.31 30.58 33.89
N THR A 548 -62.79 31.48 34.71
CA THR A 548 -63.35 31.83 36.02
C THR A 548 -63.00 33.27 36.37
N ASP A 549 -63.87 33.97 37.10
CA ASP A 549 -63.59 35.28 37.70
C ASP A 549 -63.55 35.21 39.24
N ARG A 550 -63.68 34.01 39.82
CA ARG A 550 -63.59 33.74 41.26
C ARG A 550 -62.43 34.52 41.89
N GLY A 551 -62.68 35.32 42.92
CA GLY A 551 -61.69 36.16 43.59
C GLY A 551 -61.85 37.65 43.29
N THR A 552 -62.21 38.02 42.06
CA THR A 552 -62.59 39.40 41.72
C THR A 552 -63.69 39.35 40.65
N GLU A 553 -64.94 39.53 41.09
CA GLU A 553 -66.13 39.61 40.24
C GLU A 553 -65.93 40.48 39.00
N GLY A 554 -66.27 39.93 37.82
CA GLY A 554 -66.13 40.60 36.53
C GLY A 554 -64.70 40.59 35.97
N SER A 555 -63.72 40.03 36.67
CA SER A 555 -62.32 39.89 36.23
C SER A 555 -62.00 38.44 35.83
N TRP A 556 -62.44 38.07 34.63
CA TRP A 556 -62.23 36.75 34.05
C TRP A 556 -60.75 36.41 33.79
N ARG A 557 -60.37 35.18 34.10
CA ARG A 557 -59.04 34.60 33.81
C ARG A 557 -59.13 33.11 33.48
N TRP A 558 -58.16 32.63 32.71
CA TRP A 558 -58.01 31.20 32.44
C TRP A 558 -57.16 30.52 33.51
N VAL A 559 -57.58 29.34 33.97
CA VAL A 559 -56.88 28.56 35.00
C VAL A 559 -55.53 28.01 34.53
N ASP A 560 -55.35 27.84 33.21
CA ASP A 560 -54.09 27.39 32.60
C ASP A 560 -53.03 28.52 32.46
N GLY A 561 -53.36 29.74 32.91
CA GLY A 561 -52.50 30.91 32.84
C GLY A 561 -52.53 31.66 31.50
N THR A 562 -53.33 31.21 30.53
CA THR A 562 -53.53 31.92 29.27
C THR A 562 -54.07 33.34 29.52
N PRO A 563 -53.52 34.38 28.89
CA PRO A 563 -54.06 35.73 29.01
C PRO A 563 -55.51 35.82 28.51
N PHE A 564 -56.41 36.37 29.32
CA PHE A 564 -57.80 36.60 28.93
C PHE A 564 -57.95 37.88 28.10
N SER A 565 -58.76 37.83 27.03
CA SER A 565 -59.00 38.96 26.12
C SER A 565 -60.50 39.23 25.97
N ALA A 566 -61.01 40.20 26.75
CA ALA A 566 -62.45 40.53 26.75
C ALA A 566 -62.99 40.93 25.37
N SER A 567 -62.18 41.60 24.54
CA SER A 567 -62.59 42.04 23.20
C SER A 567 -62.76 40.87 22.23
N GLN A 568 -61.88 39.88 22.29
CA GLN A 568 -61.95 38.68 21.43
C GLN A 568 -62.99 37.69 21.94
N SER A 569 -63.12 37.53 23.26
CA SER A 569 -64.04 36.57 23.86
C SER A 569 -65.51 36.99 23.81
N LYS A 570 -65.82 38.28 23.55
CA LYS A 570 -67.19 38.80 23.52
C LYS A 570 -68.13 38.02 22.60
N VAL A 571 -67.63 37.50 21.48
CA VAL A 571 -68.44 36.76 20.50
C VAL A 571 -68.76 35.33 20.92
N PHE A 572 -68.10 34.81 21.97
CA PHE A 572 -68.29 33.44 22.44
C PHE A 572 -69.34 33.31 23.55
N TRP A 573 -69.68 34.41 24.23
CA TRP A 573 -70.71 34.44 25.25
C TRP A 573 -72.12 34.29 24.69
N GLY A 574 -72.98 33.57 25.43
CA GLY A 574 -74.40 33.49 25.16
C GLY A 574 -75.07 34.86 25.16
N ARG A 575 -76.28 34.93 24.60
CA ARG A 575 -77.04 36.18 24.62
C ARG A 575 -77.32 36.57 26.07
N ASN A 576 -76.96 37.80 26.43
CA ASN A 576 -77.03 38.37 27.78
C ASN A 576 -76.07 37.75 28.80
N GLN A 577 -75.06 36.99 28.37
CA GLN A 577 -74.04 36.44 29.26
C GLN A 577 -72.73 37.26 29.22
N PRO A 578 -71.93 37.27 30.30
CA PRO A 578 -72.25 36.71 31.63
C PRO A 578 -73.27 37.57 32.39
N ASP A 579 -74.22 36.95 33.10
CA ASP A 579 -75.28 37.65 33.86
C ASP A 579 -75.12 37.58 35.38
N ASN A 580 -74.16 36.81 35.88
CA ASN A 580 -73.90 36.57 37.30
C ASN A 580 -75.20 36.34 38.09
N TRP A 581 -75.95 35.31 37.69
CA TRP A 581 -77.27 35.09 38.24
C TRP A 581 -77.21 34.83 39.75
N LEU A 582 -77.99 35.60 40.54
CA LEU A 582 -78.12 35.38 41.97
C LEU A 582 -79.09 34.22 42.24
N HIS A 583 -78.54 33.07 42.62
CA HIS A 583 -79.32 31.86 42.91
C HIS A 583 -80.09 31.98 44.23
N ASN A 584 -81.16 31.19 44.38
CA ASN A 584 -82.04 31.19 45.57
C ASN A 584 -81.30 30.89 46.90
N ASN A 585 -80.14 30.25 46.82
CA ASN A 585 -79.26 29.95 47.95
C ASN A 585 -78.24 31.05 48.25
N GLY A 586 -78.32 32.20 47.56
CA GLY A 586 -77.43 33.35 47.73
C GLY A 586 -76.07 33.22 47.04
N GLN A 587 -75.85 32.18 46.23
CA GLN A 587 -74.61 32.00 45.47
C GLN A 587 -74.66 32.75 44.12
N THR A 588 -73.49 33.19 43.68
CA THR A 588 -73.18 33.86 42.40
C THR A 588 -72.42 32.92 41.46
N GLU A 589 -72.33 33.28 40.19
CA GLU A 589 -71.84 32.42 39.13
C GLU A 589 -70.41 32.76 38.72
N ASP A 590 -69.42 32.03 39.25
CA ASP A 590 -68.00 32.38 39.05
C ASP A 590 -67.24 31.48 38.06
N CYS A 591 -67.91 30.50 37.43
CA CYS A 591 -67.30 29.47 36.58
C CYS A 591 -68.03 29.29 35.27
N VAL A 592 -67.31 28.99 34.18
CA VAL A 592 -67.91 28.97 32.84
C VAL A 592 -68.00 27.58 32.25
N HIS A 593 -69.20 27.23 31.80
CA HIS A 593 -69.45 26.06 30.96
C HIS A 593 -69.78 26.48 29.54
N MET A 594 -69.68 25.53 28.61
CA MET A 594 -70.07 25.70 27.23
C MET A 594 -70.74 24.45 26.65
N GLN A 595 -71.66 24.68 25.72
CA GLN A 595 -72.13 23.68 24.76
C GLN A 595 -71.98 24.26 23.34
N GLN A 596 -72.64 25.40 23.08
CA GLN A 596 -72.46 26.19 21.86
C GLN A 596 -71.80 27.55 22.13
N MET A 597 -72.30 28.23 23.17
CA MET A 597 -71.82 29.52 23.64
C MET A 597 -71.46 29.40 25.12
N TRP A 598 -70.67 30.34 25.64
CA TRP A 598 -70.26 30.38 27.04
C TRP A 598 -71.37 30.93 27.93
N ASN A 599 -71.43 30.40 29.15
CA ASN A 599 -72.36 30.81 30.20
C ASN A 599 -71.63 30.64 31.54
N ASP A 600 -71.62 31.68 32.36
CA ASP A 600 -71.24 31.59 33.77
C ASP A 600 -72.32 30.82 34.53
N ILE A 601 -71.92 30.02 35.51
CA ILE A 601 -72.83 29.22 36.33
C ILE A 601 -72.17 28.92 37.68
N LEU A 602 -72.94 28.42 38.64
CA LEU A 602 -72.44 27.94 39.93
C LEU A 602 -71.36 26.86 39.72
N CYS A 603 -70.17 27.12 40.23
CA CYS A 603 -69.00 26.24 40.11
C CYS A 603 -69.22 24.80 40.63
N ASP A 604 -70.12 24.64 41.61
CA ASP A 604 -70.43 23.33 42.22
C ASP A 604 -71.36 22.47 41.34
N THR A 605 -71.87 23.02 40.23
CA THR A 605 -72.78 22.30 39.32
C THR A 605 -72.05 21.14 38.63
N PRO A 606 -72.62 19.92 38.60
CA PRO A 606 -71.98 18.79 37.95
C PRO A 606 -72.16 18.87 36.42
N TYR A 607 -71.08 19.20 35.71
CA TYR A 607 -71.01 19.17 34.24
C TYR A 607 -69.89 18.26 33.75
N HIS A 608 -69.94 17.89 32.46
CA HIS A 608 -68.77 17.33 31.78
C HIS A 608 -67.67 18.40 31.75
N TRP A 609 -66.46 18.07 31.31
CA TRP A 609 -65.36 19.03 31.22
C TRP A 609 -64.44 18.72 30.05
N VAL A 610 -63.70 19.75 29.62
CA VAL A 610 -62.66 19.61 28.60
C VAL A 610 -61.31 19.96 29.18
N CYS A 611 -60.35 19.03 29.14
CA CYS A 611 -58.95 19.33 29.44
C CYS A 611 -58.19 19.72 28.17
N LYS A 612 -57.12 20.51 28.29
CA LYS A 612 -56.21 20.92 27.22
C LYS A 612 -54.76 20.85 27.68
N LYS A 613 -53.87 20.30 26.83
CA LYS A 613 -52.40 20.36 27.00
C LYS A 613 -51.65 20.41 25.65
N PRO A 614 -50.47 21.05 25.56
CA PRO A 614 -49.73 21.13 24.31
C PRO A 614 -49.09 19.81 23.90
N ILE A 615 -48.99 19.55 22.59
CA ILE A 615 -48.25 18.42 22.03
C ILE A 615 -46.75 18.74 22.14
N GLY A 616 -46.01 17.94 22.92
CA GLY A 616 -44.56 18.10 23.08
C GLY A 616 -44.09 18.48 24.48
N GLN A 617 -44.98 18.64 25.46
CA GLN A 617 -44.57 18.65 26.88
C GLN A 617 -44.29 17.22 27.36
N SER A 618 -43.20 16.64 26.87
CA SER A 618 -42.47 15.62 27.64
C SER A 618 -41.58 16.34 28.65
N VAL A 619 -42.01 16.35 29.91
CA VAL A 619 -41.18 16.44 31.13
C VAL A 619 -40.24 17.66 31.24
N ALA A 620 -40.59 18.59 32.12
CA ALA A 620 -39.62 19.17 33.05
C ALA A 620 -39.72 18.43 34.38
#